data_AF-A0A3M1NMM3-F1
#
_entry.id   AF-A0A3M1NMM3-F1
#
_cell.length_a   1.000
_cell.length_b   1.000
_cell.length_c   1.000
_cell.angle_alpha   90.00
_cell.angle_beta   90.00
_cell.angle_gamma   90.00
#
_symmetry.space_group_name_H-M   'P 1'
#
loop_
_entity.id
_entity.type
_entity.pdbx_description
1 polymer ?
#
loop_
_entity_poly.entity_id
_entity_poly.type
_entity_poly.pdbx_seq_one_letter_code
_entity_poly.pdbx_strand_id
1 'polypeptide(L)'
;MKSEQKVAGQLPEMKFRAGAISATVWKNNGKNAKNEDYAYYTISIERNFVNKDDKWQSTNSLRVNDLPKASLVIQKAYEYLVLKEQASEEA
;
A
#
# COMPACT_ATOMS: atom_id res chain seq x y z
N MET A 1 -4.70 -22.25 -22.69
CA MET A 1 -3.53 -21.57 -22.10
C MET A 1 -3.92 -20.12 -21.82
N LYS A 2 -4.16 -19.74 -20.56
CA LYS A 2 -4.35 -18.32 -20.21
C LYS A 2 -2.94 -17.74 -20.02
N SER A 3 -2.58 -16.78 -20.84
CA SER A 3 -1.30 -16.07 -20.75
C SER A 3 -1.26 -15.24 -19.47
N GLU A 4 -0.41 -15.62 -18.52
CA GLU A 4 0.02 -14.76 -17.42
C GLU A 4 0.88 -13.64 -18.00
N GLN A 5 0.23 -12.55 -18.39
CA GLN A 5 0.93 -11.28 -18.59
C GLN A 5 1.38 -10.77 -17.22
N LYS A 6 2.66 -10.97 -16.94
CA LYS A 6 3.36 -10.37 -15.82
C LYS A 6 3.41 -8.85 -16.03
N VAL A 7 2.38 -8.15 -15.53
CA VAL A 7 2.31 -6.68 -15.57
C VAL A 7 3.55 -6.15 -14.87
N ALA A 8 4.33 -5.30 -15.54
CA ALA A 8 5.46 -4.60 -14.93
C ALA A 8 4.96 -3.93 -13.65
N GLY A 9 5.52 -4.34 -12.50
CA GLY A 9 4.96 -3.99 -11.19
C GLY A 9 4.83 -2.48 -11.06
N GLN A 10 3.61 -1.99 -10.79
CA GLN A 10 3.38 -0.58 -10.51
C GLN A 10 4.32 -0.14 -9.39
N LEU A 11 4.99 1.00 -9.55
CA LEU A 11 5.78 1.57 -8.47
C LEU A 11 4.83 2.05 -7.36
N PRO A 12 5.21 1.88 -6.09
CA PRO A 12 4.41 2.41 -5.00
C PRO A 12 4.36 3.94 -5.10
N GLU A 13 3.18 4.51 -4.89
CA GLU A 13 2.97 5.97 -4.86
C GLU A 13 3.62 6.57 -3.62
N MET A 14 3.45 5.91 -2.47
CA MET A 14 3.96 6.37 -1.18
C MET A 14 4.16 5.17 -0.22
N LYS A 15 5.15 5.25 0.68
CA LYS A 15 5.35 4.24 1.72
C LYS A 15 5.66 4.88 3.07
N PHE A 16 4.81 4.59 4.05
CA PHE A 16 5.00 4.98 5.45
C PHE A 16 5.59 3.81 6.24
N ARG A 17 6.54 4.09 7.14
CA ARG A 17 7.18 3.07 7.99
C ARG A 17 7.22 3.50 9.44
N ALA A 18 6.98 2.54 10.33
CA ALA A 18 7.18 2.64 11.77
C ALA A 18 7.85 1.35 12.26
N GLY A 19 9.18 1.36 12.34
CA GLY A 19 9.97 0.17 12.65
C GLY A 19 9.73 -0.96 11.62
N ALA A 20 9.33 -2.13 12.11
CA ALA A 20 9.01 -3.29 11.28
C ALA A 20 7.73 -3.14 10.45
N ILE A 21 6.83 -2.21 10.81
CA ILE A 21 5.52 -2.06 10.16
C ILE A 21 5.59 -1.02 9.06
N SER A 22 4.95 -1.31 7.93
CA SER A 22 4.82 -0.37 6.83
C SER A 22 3.44 -0.39 6.19
N ALA A 23 2.97 0.77 5.75
CA ALA A 23 1.81 0.92 4.87
C ALA A 23 2.31 1.45 3.52
N THR A 24 1.99 0.74 2.43
CA THR A 24 2.36 1.11 1.07
C THR A 24 1.10 1.49 0.31
N VAL A 25 1.07 2.71 -0.22
CA VAL A 25 -0.01 3.25 -1.06
C VAL A 25 0.33 2.99 -2.53
N TRP A 26 -0.62 2.43 -3.27
CA TRP A 26 -0.48 2.12 -4.68
C TRP A 26 -1.50 2.92 -5.47
N LYS A 27 -1.08 3.52 -6.59
CA LYS A 27 -1.97 4.13 -7.57
C LYS A 27 -2.19 3.14 -8.71
N ASN A 28 -3.38 2.55 -8.76
CA ASN A 28 -3.77 1.58 -9.76
C ASN A 28 -4.62 2.26 -10.82
N ASN A 29 -4.60 1.69 -12.03
CA ASN A 29 -5.53 2.04 -13.10
C ASN A 29 -6.45 0.84 -13.36
N GLY A 30 -7.72 1.10 -13.59
CA GLY A 30 -8.75 0.10 -13.88
C GLY A 30 -9.71 0.56 -14.96
N LYS A 31 -10.59 -0.34 -15.38
CA LYS A 31 -11.70 -0.05 -16.29
C LYS A 31 -13.02 -0.14 -15.53
N ASN A 32 -13.90 0.85 -15.70
CA ASN A 32 -15.23 0.80 -15.12
C ASN A 32 -16.18 -0.08 -15.97
N ALA A 33 -17.45 -0.20 -15.55
CA ALA A 33 -18.45 -1.00 -16.28
C ALA A 33 -18.72 -0.52 -17.72
N LYS A 34 -18.36 0.73 -18.05
CA LYS A 34 -18.47 1.35 -19.38
C LYS A 34 -17.16 1.28 -20.18
N ASN A 35 -16.15 0.57 -19.68
CA ASN A 35 -14.81 0.45 -20.27
C ASN A 35 -14.01 1.77 -20.31
N GLU A 36 -14.35 2.72 -19.44
CA GLU A 36 -13.61 3.98 -19.28
C GLU A 36 -12.47 3.77 -18.27
N ASP A 37 -11.33 4.43 -18.50
CA ASP A 37 -10.20 4.40 -17.57
C ASP A 37 -10.52 5.18 -16.29
N TYR A 38 -10.18 4.59 -15.14
CA TYR A 38 -10.19 5.29 -13.87
C TYR A 38 -8.98 4.90 -13.03
N ALA A 39 -8.47 5.84 -12.25
CA ALA A 39 -7.44 5.59 -11.26
C ALA A 39 -8.08 5.35 -9.88
N TYR A 40 -7.49 4.44 -9.10
CA TYR A 40 -7.90 4.19 -7.72
C TYR A 40 -6.71 3.82 -6.86
N TYR A 41 -6.81 4.08 -5.56
CA TYR A 41 -5.75 3.80 -4.61
C TYR A 41 -6.03 2.54 -3.80
N THR A 42 -4.97 1.77 -3.51
CA THR A 42 -5.01 0.65 -2.55
C THR A 42 -3.89 0.80 -1.53
N ILE A 43 -4.08 0.23 -0.34
CA ILE A 43 -3.09 0.24 0.73
C ILE A 43 -2.72 -1.19 1.11
N SER A 44 -1.42 -1.50 1.17
CA SER A 44 -0.90 -2.77 1.69
C SER A 44 -0.17 -2.55 3.01
N ILE A 45 -0.50 -3.34 4.03
CA ILE A 45 0.13 -3.29 5.35
C ILE A 45 0.98 -4.54 5.54
N GLU A 46 2.24 -4.34 5.89
CA GLU A 46 3.22 -5.41 6.04
C GLU A 46 4.05 -5.21 7.29
N ARG A 47 4.45 -6.33 7.90
CA ARG A 47 5.47 -6.42 8.94
C ARG A 47 6.70 -7.12 8.39
N ASN A 48 7.84 -6.45 8.49
CA ASN A 48 9.15 -6.98 8.10
C ASN A 48 9.86 -7.62 9.30
N PHE A 49 10.44 -8.78 9.10
CA PHE A 49 11.22 -9.48 10.13
C PHE A 49 12.35 -10.27 9.48
N VAL A 50 13.38 -10.56 10.27
CA VAL A 50 14.46 -11.46 9.86
C VAL A 50 14.10 -12.87 10.33
N ASN A 51 14.16 -13.84 9.43
CA ASN A 51 13.89 -15.24 9.74
C ASN A 51 15.13 -15.93 10.36
N LYS A 52 15.06 -17.24 10.59
CA LYS A 52 16.18 -18.01 11.17
C LYS A 52 17.40 -18.13 10.25
N ASP A 53 17.25 -17.85 8.95
CA ASP A 53 18.31 -17.93 7.95
C ASP A 53 18.91 -16.54 7.65
N ASP A 54 18.71 -15.57 8.54
CA ASP A 54 19.09 -14.17 8.38
C ASP A 54 18.51 -13.48 7.12
N LYS A 55 17.39 -14.00 6.60
CA LYS A 55 16.69 -13.43 5.45
C LYS A 55 15.56 -12.52 5.91
N TRP A 56 15.51 -11.33 5.33
CA TRP A 56 14.36 -10.45 5.46
C TRP A 56 13.13 -11.10 4.83
N GLN A 57 12.02 -11.06 5.55
CA GLN A 57 10.71 -11.56 5.15
C GLN A 57 9.65 -10.51 5.50
N SER A 58 8.55 -10.51 4.75
CA SER A 58 7.35 -9.71 5.05
C SER A 58 6.16 -10.63 5.38
N THR A 59 5.23 -10.13 6.19
CA THR A 59 3.97 -10.83 6.50
C THR A 59 2.88 -9.82 6.80
N ASN A 60 1.61 -10.22 6.59
CA ASN A 60 0.44 -9.40 6.92
C ASN A 60 -0.12 -9.78 8.30
N SER A 61 0.48 -10.77 8.97
CA SER A 61 0.12 -11.15 10.34
C SER A 61 0.79 -10.23 11.35
N LEU A 62 -0.04 -9.51 12.11
CA LEU A 62 0.39 -8.54 13.13
C LEU A 62 0.33 -9.16 14.53
N ARG A 63 1.24 -8.76 15.42
CA ARG A 63 1.21 -9.04 16.86
C ARG A 63 0.60 -7.84 17.60
N VAL A 64 0.23 -8.03 18.86
CA VAL A 64 -0.34 -6.96 19.71
C VAL A 64 0.56 -5.71 19.75
N ASN A 65 1.88 -5.90 19.87
CA ASN A 65 2.85 -4.79 19.90
C ASN A 65 3.05 -4.09 18.54
N ASP A 66 2.56 -4.70 17.46
CA ASP A 66 2.61 -4.09 16.13
C ASP A 66 1.44 -3.11 15.94
N LEU A 67 0.34 -3.25 16.71
CA LEU A 67 -0.90 -2.50 16.51
C LEU A 67 -0.74 -0.98 16.66
N PRO A 68 0.00 -0.43 17.65
CA PRO A 68 0.19 1.02 17.73
C PRO A 68 0.94 1.58 16.51
N LYS A 69 1.92 0.83 15.99
CA LYS A 69 2.69 1.20 14.80
C LYS A 69 1.85 1.08 13.53
N ALA A 70 1.03 0.03 13.43
CA ALA A 70 0.06 -0.15 12.36
C ALA A 70 -0.94 1.01 12.31
N SER A 71 -1.53 1.38 13.45
CA SER A 71 -2.44 2.52 13.57
C SER A 71 -1.80 3.81 13.05
N LEU A 72 -0.56 4.11 13.45
CA LEU A 72 0.17 5.29 13.00
C LEU A 72 0.36 5.32 11.47
N VAL A 73 0.86 4.22 10.88
CA VAL A 73 1.11 4.20 9.42
C VAL A 73 -0.18 4.18 8.60
N ILE A 74 -1.26 3.57 9.11
CA ILE A 74 -2.59 3.63 8.50
C ILE A 74 -3.11 5.06 8.51
N GLN A 75 -3.02 5.74 9.65
CA GLN A 75 -3.48 7.12 9.78
C GLN A 75 -2.71 8.04 8.82
N LYS A 76 -1.39 7.85 8.68
CA LYS A 76 -0.58 8.60 7.73
C LYS A 76 -0.94 8.32 6.26
N ALA A 77 -1.28 7.08 5.92
CA ALA A 77 -1.74 6.73 4.58
C ALA A 77 -3.10 7.37 4.26
N TYR A 78 -4.03 7.36 5.22
CA TYR A 78 -5.32 8.03 5.11
C TYR A 78 -5.16 9.54 4.93
N GLU A 79 -4.40 10.18 5.82
CA GLU A 79 -4.08 11.61 5.78
C GLU A 79 -3.51 12.00 4.40
N TYR A 80 -2.54 11.25 3.89
CA TYR A 80 -1.96 11.48 2.58
C TYR A 80 -2.98 11.42 1.44
N LEU A 81 -3.87 10.43 1.45
CA LEU A 81 -4.86 10.26 0.38
C LEU A 81 -5.92 11.37 0.40
N VAL A 82 -6.47 11.68 1.58
CA VAL A 82 -7.54 12.66 1.72
C VAL A 82 -7.05 14.08 1.45
N LEU A 83 -5.87 14.46 2.00
CA LEU A 83 -5.34 15.81 1.75
C LEU A 83 -4.89 15.99 0.30
N LYS A 84 -4.44 14.92 -0.37
CA LYS A 84 -4.08 14.97 -1.79
C LYS A 84 -5.30 15.13 -2.69
N GLU A 85 -6.41 14.45 -2.36
CA GLU A 85 -7.68 14.60 -3.08
C GLU A 85 -8.17 16.05 -3.00
N GLN A 86 -8.17 16.65 -1.80
CA GLN A 86 -8.53 18.06 -1.61
C GLN A 86 -7.66 19.01 -2.45
N ALA A 87 -6.33 18.82 -2.43
CA ALA A 87 -5.43 19.65 -3.23
C ALA A 87 -5.64 19.50 -4.75
N SER A 88 -6.19 18.38 -5.21
CA SER A 88 -6.51 18.17 -6.64
C SER A 88 -7.89 18.68 -7.06
N GLU A 89 -8.83 18.85 -6.12
CA GLU A 89 -10.15 19.42 -6.38
C GLU A 89 -10.16 20.96 -6.36
N GLU A 90 -9.22 21.56 -5.64
CA GLU A 90 -9.07 23.03 -5.52
C GLU A 90 -8.23 23.67 -6.65
N ALA A 91 -7.65 22.88 -7.57
CA ALA A 91 -6.75 23.32 -8.65
C ALA A 91 -7.39 23.20 -10.04
#